data_AF-A0A961CGW8-F1
#
_entry.id   AF-A0A961CGW8-F1
#
_cell.length_a   1.000
_cell.length_b   1.000
_cell.length_c   1.000
_cell.angle_alpha   90.00
_cell.angle_beta   90.00
_cell.angle_gamma   90.00
#
_symmetry.space_group_name_H-M   'P 1'
#
loop_
_entity.id
_entity.type
_entity.pdbx_description
1 polymer ?
#
loop_
_entity_poly.entity_id
_entity_poly.type
_entity_poly.pdbx_seq_one_letter_code
_entity_poly.pdbx_strand_id
1 'polypeptide(L)'
;MVGDAIRVAYGDSYDAAWVYDADEVGRRIADGRFVSCVALDPDGALLCHAGVSRSSVDEHVGESGQAVTLPAARGHHLFQRVKQHLAHWSTGAGLYGLFSEVTTAHPYSERANVDLGAVETGFLLGWIPATVSNDAASGRSGRTSVALFYLKTNDGHDRPVYAPPRHRDAVAGVIAAAGLRGSLADAPGATVPPTGPSDLHAEVRADHNIAIVTVLTPGADLVDRVLDERRRHFDAGIDVLYVDLALEDPRTEHVGERLDDAGVSFAG
;
A
#
# COMPACT_ATOMS: atom_id res chain seq x y z
N MET A 1 10.47 -14.92 -17.05
CA MET A 1 9.70 -13.67 -16.89
C MET A 1 9.36 -13.45 -15.42
N VAL A 2 8.92 -12.25 -15.00
CA VAL A 2 8.52 -11.99 -13.60
C VAL A 2 7.45 -12.97 -13.11
N GLY A 3 6.44 -13.27 -13.94
CA GLY A 3 5.40 -14.25 -13.61
C GLY A 3 5.94 -15.65 -13.32
N ASP A 4 6.95 -16.12 -14.05
CA ASP A 4 7.59 -17.42 -13.78
C ASP A 4 8.30 -17.41 -12.43
N ALA A 5 8.96 -16.30 -12.10
CA ALA A 5 9.67 -16.15 -10.84
C ALA A 5 8.71 -16.13 -9.64
N ILE A 6 7.60 -15.39 -9.77
CA ILE A 6 6.53 -15.36 -8.77
C ILE A 6 5.92 -16.75 -8.61
N ARG A 7 5.72 -17.49 -9.71
CA ARG A 7 5.18 -18.86 -9.67
C ARG A 7 6.03 -19.82 -8.87
N VAL A 8 7.35 -19.64 -8.82
CA VAL A 8 8.24 -20.46 -7.98
C VAL A 8 7.94 -20.28 -6.49
N ALA A 9 7.51 -19.10 -6.05
CA ALA A 9 7.26 -18.80 -4.64
C ALA A 9 5.79 -18.92 -4.23
N TYR A 10 4.85 -18.65 -5.14
CA TYR A 10 3.42 -18.52 -4.83
C TYR A 10 2.52 -19.46 -5.65
N GLY A 11 3.08 -20.26 -6.57
CA GLY A 11 2.27 -20.94 -7.59
C GLY A 11 1.47 -19.91 -8.40
N ASP A 12 0.17 -20.15 -8.57
CA ASP A 12 -0.75 -19.20 -9.22
C ASP A 12 -1.60 -18.40 -8.20
N SER A 13 -1.18 -18.36 -6.93
CA SER A 13 -1.95 -17.77 -5.84
C SER A 13 -1.55 -16.35 -5.45
N TYR A 14 -0.61 -15.72 -6.16
CA TYR A 14 -0.16 -14.36 -5.84
C TYR A 14 -1.28 -13.34 -6.03
N ASP A 15 -1.40 -12.41 -5.10
CA ASP A 15 -2.44 -11.37 -4.97
C ASP A 15 -2.26 -10.19 -5.95
N ALA A 16 -1.73 -10.47 -7.13
CA ALA A 16 -1.64 -9.52 -8.23
C ALA A 16 -1.70 -10.29 -9.56
N ALA A 17 -2.90 -10.71 -9.97
CA ALA A 17 -3.08 -11.64 -11.09
C ALA A 17 -2.39 -11.19 -12.39
N TRP A 18 -2.29 -9.88 -12.60
CA TRP A 18 -1.62 -9.28 -13.77
C TRP A 18 -0.16 -9.69 -13.93
N VAL A 19 0.56 -10.09 -12.86
CA VAL A 19 1.97 -10.49 -12.96
C VAL A 19 2.18 -11.77 -13.79
N TYR A 20 1.13 -12.59 -13.92
CA TYR A 20 1.13 -13.82 -14.70
C TYR A 20 0.78 -13.61 -16.18
N ASP A 21 0.26 -12.43 -16.54
CA ASP A 21 -0.04 -12.04 -17.91
C ASP A 21 1.15 -11.26 -18.49
N ALA A 22 1.93 -11.91 -19.34
CA ALA A 22 3.13 -11.33 -19.93
C ALA A 22 2.84 -10.10 -20.80
N ASP A 23 1.67 -10.04 -21.45
CA ASP A 23 1.29 -8.91 -22.29
C ASP A 23 0.91 -7.70 -21.41
N GLU A 24 0.19 -7.93 -20.31
CA GLU A 24 -0.11 -6.87 -19.33
C GLU A 24 1.15 -6.37 -18.62
N VAL A 25 2.05 -7.27 -18.20
CA VAL A 25 3.37 -6.87 -17.66
C VAL A 25 4.12 -6.01 -18.68
N GLY A 26 4.17 -6.45 -19.94
CA GLY A 26 4.82 -5.71 -21.03
C GLY A 26 4.21 -4.33 -21.25
N ARG A 27 2.87 -4.23 -21.23
CA ARG A 27 2.18 -2.94 -21.35
C ARG A 27 2.49 -1.99 -20.20
N ARG A 28 2.43 -2.47 -18.95
CA ARG A 28 2.77 -1.64 -17.77
C ARG A 28 4.21 -1.15 -17.78
N ILE A 29 5.15 -1.96 -18.29
CA ILE A 29 6.53 -1.51 -18.47
C ILE A 29 6.61 -0.45 -19.56
N ALA A 30 5.98 -0.70 -20.72
CA ALA A 30 6.02 0.19 -21.86
C ALA A 30 5.39 1.56 -21.59
N ASP A 31 4.31 1.60 -20.80
CA ASP A 31 3.65 2.85 -20.40
C ASP A 31 4.17 3.43 -19.08
N GLY A 32 5.19 2.81 -18.47
CA GLY A 32 5.86 3.33 -17.28
C GLY A 32 5.14 3.09 -15.96
N ARG A 33 3.99 2.40 -15.94
CA ARG A 33 3.30 2.03 -14.69
C ARG A 33 3.99 0.92 -13.91
N PHE A 34 4.94 0.20 -14.51
CA PHE A 34 5.72 -0.84 -13.84
C PHE A 34 7.21 -0.76 -14.17
N VAL A 35 8.04 -0.88 -13.14
CA VAL A 35 9.50 -0.95 -13.25
C VAL A 35 9.94 -2.28 -12.67
N SER A 36 10.62 -3.09 -13.47
CA SER A 36 11.13 -4.39 -13.06
C SER A 36 12.64 -4.32 -12.86
N CYS A 37 13.11 -4.56 -11.63
CA CYS A 37 14.53 -4.68 -11.32
C CYS A 37 14.88 -6.15 -11.07
N VAL A 38 15.92 -6.63 -11.76
CA VAL A 38 16.33 -8.04 -11.74
C VAL A 38 17.80 -8.20 -11.40
N ALA A 39 18.13 -9.27 -10.69
CA ALA A 39 19.47 -9.81 -10.62
C ALA A 39 19.55 -11.09 -11.46
N LEU A 40 20.54 -11.16 -12.34
CA LEU A 40 20.80 -12.31 -13.21
C LEU A 40 22.15 -12.95 -12.85
N ASP A 41 22.30 -14.24 -13.12
CA ASP A 41 23.61 -14.90 -13.13
C ASP A 41 24.39 -14.59 -14.43
N PRO A 42 25.66 -15.03 -14.56
CA PRO A 42 26.46 -14.80 -15.76
C PRO A 42 25.88 -15.39 -17.06
N ASP A 43 25.04 -16.42 -16.95
CA ASP A 43 24.38 -17.07 -18.09
C ASP A 43 23.02 -16.42 -18.42
N GLY A 44 22.62 -15.41 -17.64
CA GLY A 44 21.39 -14.65 -17.83
C GLY A 44 20.16 -15.23 -17.11
N ALA A 45 20.33 -16.25 -16.26
CA ALA A 45 19.23 -16.81 -15.49
C ALA A 45 18.82 -15.86 -14.36
N LEU A 46 17.52 -15.69 -14.15
CA LEU A 46 16.97 -14.84 -13.11
C LEU A 46 17.27 -15.42 -11.72
N LEU A 47 17.80 -14.60 -10.82
CA LEU A 47 18.10 -14.96 -9.44
C LEU A 47 17.16 -14.26 -8.44
N CYS A 48 16.84 -12.99 -8.70
CA CYS A 48 16.04 -12.16 -7.82
C CYS A 48 15.30 -11.09 -8.63
N HIS A 49 14.11 -10.70 -8.18
CA HIS A 49 13.30 -9.64 -8.76
C HIS A 49 12.70 -8.77 -7.65
N ALA A 50 12.62 -7.46 -7.89
CA ALA A 50 11.74 -6.54 -7.19
C ALA A 50 11.15 -5.53 -8.17
N GLY A 51 9.87 -5.21 -7.99
CA GLY A 51 9.14 -4.27 -8.84
C GLY A 51 8.74 -2.97 -8.13
N VAL A 52 8.48 -1.93 -8.93
CA VAL A 52 7.68 -0.76 -8.52
C VAL A 52 6.47 -0.65 -9.44
N SER A 53 5.27 -0.76 -8.89
CA SER A 53 3.98 -0.55 -9.58
C SER A 53 3.38 0.81 -9.20
N ARG A 54 2.64 1.39 -10.14
CA ARG A 54 1.82 2.59 -9.97
C ARG A 54 0.49 2.42 -10.70
N SER A 55 -0.58 3.01 -10.17
CA SER A 55 -1.88 2.98 -10.84
C SER A 55 -1.87 3.87 -12.09
N SER A 56 -1.10 4.97 -12.04
CA SER A 56 -0.87 5.87 -13.17
C SER A 56 0.55 6.43 -13.17
N VAL A 57 0.98 7.00 -14.31
CA VAL A 57 2.30 7.65 -14.42
C VAL A 57 2.40 8.97 -13.63
N ASP A 58 1.25 9.57 -13.31
CA ASP A 58 1.15 10.81 -12.56
C ASP A 58 1.26 10.58 -11.04
N GLU A 59 1.25 9.32 -10.59
CA GLU A 59 1.54 8.98 -9.21
C GLU A 59 3.03 9.12 -8.91
N HIS A 60 3.31 9.87 -7.84
CA HIS A 60 4.65 10.17 -7.37
C HIS A 60 5.12 9.22 -6.26
N VAL A 61 4.25 8.34 -5.77
CA VAL A 61 4.60 7.28 -4.83
C VAL A 61 4.34 5.95 -5.52
N GLY A 62 5.29 5.02 -5.46
CA GLY A 62 5.16 3.71 -6.06
C GLY A 62 4.99 2.60 -5.02
N GLU A 63 4.24 1.57 -5.36
CA GLU A 63 4.16 0.33 -4.60
C GLU A 63 5.38 -0.54 -4.93
N SER A 64 6.17 -0.92 -3.93
CA SER A 64 7.24 -1.90 -4.06
C SER A 64 6.79 -3.25 -3.51
N GLY A 65 5.93 -3.95 -4.26
CA GLY A 65 5.29 -5.21 -3.83
C GLY A 65 5.78 -6.47 -4.55
N GLN A 66 6.08 -6.41 -5.85
CA GLN A 66 6.38 -7.62 -6.65
C GLN A 66 7.80 -8.10 -6.43
N ALA A 67 8.03 -8.82 -5.33
CA ALA A 67 9.34 -9.21 -4.83
C ALA A 67 9.49 -10.74 -4.73
N VAL A 68 10.56 -11.29 -5.32
CA VAL A 68 10.88 -12.72 -5.19
C VAL A 68 12.39 -12.97 -5.29
N THR A 69 12.90 -13.87 -4.45
CA THR A 69 14.25 -14.43 -4.55
C THR A 69 14.15 -15.92 -4.83
N LEU A 70 14.71 -16.38 -5.94
CA LEU A 70 14.67 -17.79 -6.30
C LEU A 70 15.50 -18.64 -5.33
N PRO A 71 15.17 -19.93 -5.13
CA PRO A 71 15.86 -20.81 -4.19
C PRO A 71 17.38 -20.82 -4.34
N ALA A 72 17.88 -20.83 -5.58
CA ALA A 72 19.31 -20.82 -5.90
C ALA A 72 20.07 -19.56 -5.42
N ALA A 73 19.34 -18.50 -5.06
CA ALA A 73 19.86 -17.19 -4.70
C ALA A 73 19.62 -16.79 -3.23
N ARG A 74 18.94 -17.64 -2.44
CA ARG A 74 18.65 -17.39 -1.03
C ARG A 74 19.96 -17.36 -0.21
N GLY A 75 20.05 -16.46 0.77
CA GLY A 75 21.23 -16.31 1.63
C GLY A 75 22.40 -15.51 1.03
N HIS A 76 22.27 -14.99 -0.19
CA HIS A 76 23.32 -14.20 -0.85
C HIS A 76 23.07 -12.68 -0.82
N HIS A 77 22.13 -12.22 0.02
CA HIS A 77 21.74 -10.81 0.14
C HIS A 77 21.30 -10.14 -1.18
N LEU A 78 20.93 -10.93 -2.21
CA LEU A 78 20.53 -10.38 -3.51
C LEU A 78 19.27 -9.53 -3.41
N PHE A 79 18.30 -9.91 -2.58
CA PHE A 79 17.08 -9.13 -2.38
C PHE A 79 17.37 -7.71 -1.90
N GLN A 80 18.26 -7.56 -0.91
CA GLN A 80 18.65 -6.26 -0.38
C GLN A 80 19.33 -5.41 -1.47
N ARG A 81 20.23 -6.00 -2.27
CA ARG A 81 20.93 -5.29 -3.36
C ARG A 81 19.97 -4.85 -4.47
N VAL A 82 19.02 -5.71 -4.84
CA VAL A 82 17.98 -5.38 -5.82
C VAL A 82 17.09 -4.24 -5.32
N LYS A 83 16.62 -4.29 -4.06
CA LYS A 83 15.83 -3.20 -3.47
C LYS A 83 16.62 -1.90 -3.35
N GLN A 84 17.90 -1.94 -2.99
CA GLN A 84 18.77 -0.75 -2.96
C GLN A 84 18.90 -0.12 -4.36
N HIS A 85 19.10 -0.94 -5.39
CA HIS A 85 19.17 -0.47 -6.76
C HIS A 85 17.84 0.14 -7.21
N LEU A 86 16.72 -0.51 -6.87
CA LEU A 86 15.38 -0.02 -7.18
C LEU A 86 15.08 1.31 -6.47
N ALA A 87 15.45 1.46 -5.19
CA ALA A 87 15.33 2.71 -4.46
C ALA A 87 16.18 3.85 -5.06
N HIS A 88 17.39 3.53 -5.51
CA HIS A 88 18.23 4.50 -6.23
C HIS A 88 17.59 4.92 -7.56
N TRP A 89 17.06 3.97 -8.32
CA TRP A 89 16.30 4.26 -9.54
C TRP A 89 15.10 5.16 -9.25
N SER A 90 14.31 4.85 -8.22
CA SER A 90 13.13 5.62 -7.81
C SER A 90 13.48 7.07 -7.43
N THR A 91 14.63 7.25 -6.77
CA THR A 91 15.18 8.58 -6.48
C THR A 91 15.50 9.34 -7.77
N GLY A 92 16.20 8.70 -8.71
CA GLY A 92 16.53 9.29 -10.01
C GLY A 92 15.31 9.57 -10.89
N ALA A 93 14.23 8.80 -10.73
CA ALA A 93 12.95 8.99 -11.40
C ALA A 93 12.09 10.09 -10.77
N GLY A 94 12.53 10.70 -9.67
CA GLY A 94 11.80 11.79 -9.00
C GLY A 94 10.59 11.33 -8.18
N LEU A 95 10.46 10.03 -7.87
CA LEU A 95 9.40 9.54 -6.98
C LEU A 95 9.61 10.11 -5.57
N TYR A 96 8.52 10.46 -4.89
CA TYR A 96 8.49 10.93 -3.51
C TYR A 96 8.85 9.82 -2.52
N GLY A 97 8.37 8.61 -2.77
CA GLY A 97 8.73 7.45 -1.98
C GLY A 97 8.22 6.15 -2.59
N LEU A 98 8.51 5.07 -1.87
CA LEU A 98 7.98 3.73 -2.14
C LEU A 98 7.22 3.24 -0.91
N PHE A 99 6.02 2.70 -1.09
CA PHE A 99 5.34 1.95 -0.04
C PHE A 99 5.41 0.45 -0.29
N SER A 100 5.35 -0.36 0.76
CA SER A 100 5.31 -1.83 0.65
C SER A 100 4.30 -2.40 1.64
N GLU A 101 3.51 -3.37 1.18
CA GLU A 101 2.60 -4.16 1.99
C GLU A 101 3.27 -5.49 2.35
N VAL A 102 3.90 -5.54 3.52
CA VAL A 102 4.72 -6.69 3.90
C VAL A 102 3.91 -7.63 4.78
N THR A 103 3.75 -8.89 4.37
CA THR A 103 3.05 -9.89 5.18
C THR A 103 3.65 -10.03 6.58
N THR A 104 2.79 -9.94 7.59
CA THR A 104 3.14 -10.16 9.01
C THR A 104 3.51 -11.62 9.32
N ALA A 105 3.44 -12.51 8.32
CA ALA A 105 3.93 -13.87 8.41
C ALA A 105 5.42 -14.01 8.06
N HIS A 106 6.08 -12.97 7.54
CA HIS A 106 7.45 -13.06 7.03
C HIS A 106 8.41 -11.99 7.60
N PRO A 107 8.97 -12.22 8.81
CA PRO A 107 9.86 -11.24 9.48
C PRO A 107 11.09 -10.83 8.68
N TYR A 108 11.57 -11.68 7.76
CA TYR A 108 12.72 -11.35 6.91
C TYR A 108 12.40 -10.23 5.91
N SER A 109 11.19 -10.20 5.34
CA SER A 109 10.80 -9.13 4.41
C SER A 109 10.61 -7.80 5.13
N GLU A 110 10.11 -7.83 6.38
CA GLU A 110 10.01 -6.64 7.22
C GLU A 110 11.41 -6.09 7.54
N ARG A 111 12.32 -6.97 7.99
CA ARG A 111 13.71 -6.61 8.26
C ARG A 111 14.39 -5.99 7.04
N ALA A 112 14.19 -6.56 5.85
CA ALA A 112 14.78 -6.02 4.63
C ALA A 112 14.32 -4.58 4.33
N ASN A 113 13.06 -4.23 4.62
CA ASN A 113 12.56 -2.86 4.47
C ASN A 113 13.16 -1.93 5.53
N VAL A 114 13.24 -2.37 6.79
CA VAL A 114 13.92 -1.60 7.86
C VAL A 114 15.39 -1.33 7.52
N ASP A 115 16.11 -2.34 7.02
CA ASP A 115 17.53 -2.22 6.65
C ASP A 115 17.76 -1.28 5.44
N LEU A 116 16.73 -1.04 4.63
CA LEU A 116 16.74 -0.03 3.56
C LEU A 116 16.46 1.40 4.07
N GLY A 117 16.08 1.55 5.34
CA GLY A 117 15.66 2.82 5.93
C GLY A 117 14.17 3.11 5.75
N ALA A 118 13.35 2.12 5.35
CA ALA A 118 11.91 2.28 5.37
C ALA A 118 11.40 2.23 6.81
N VAL A 119 10.33 2.97 7.08
CA VAL A 119 9.67 3.00 8.39
C VAL A 119 8.29 2.38 8.31
N GLU A 120 7.87 1.74 9.39
CA GLU A 120 6.50 1.25 9.53
C GLU A 120 5.54 2.43 9.67
N THR A 121 4.45 2.43 8.90
CA THR A 121 3.44 3.49 8.92
C THR A 121 2.07 3.00 9.38
N GLY A 122 1.84 1.69 9.45
CA GLY A 122 0.56 1.13 9.87
C GLY A 122 0.43 -0.37 9.60
N PHE A 123 -0.78 -0.90 9.81
CA PHE A 123 -1.13 -2.30 9.57
C PHE A 123 -2.51 -2.43 8.91
N LEU A 124 -2.56 -3.14 7.79
CA LEU A 124 -3.83 -3.49 7.14
C LEU A 124 -4.24 -4.90 7.57
N LEU A 125 -5.32 -4.99 8.35
CA LEU A 125 -5.78 -6.24 8.94
C LEU A 125 -6.54 -7.12 7.95
N GLY A 126 -6.08 -8.36 7.75
CA GLY A 126 -6.72 -9.27 6.80
C GLY A 126 -6.59 -8.79 5.34
N TRP A 127 -5.53 -8.06 5.01
CA TRP A 127 -5.23 -7.61 3.65
C TRP A 127 -5.07 -8.78 2.67
N ILE A 128 -4.17 -9.71 3.00
CA ILE A 128 -3.87 -10.86 2.14
C ILE A 128 -4.96 -11.93 2.31
N PRO A 129 -5.63 -12.36 1.22
CA PRO A 129 -6.62 -13.43 1.26
C PRO A 129 -6.08 -14.75 1.82
N ALA A 130 -7.00 -15.57 2.35
CA ALA A 130 -6.69 -16.94 2.73
C ALA A 130 -6.31 -17.85 1.54
N THR A 131 -6.63 -17.43 0.32
CA THR A 131 -6.30 -18.15 -0.92
C THR A 131 -4.84 -17.97 -1.36
N VAL A 132 -4.13 -16.97 -0.82
CA VAL A 132 -2.71 -16.74 -1.11
C VAL A 132 -1.87 -17.69 -0.28
N SER A 133 -0.98 -18.44 -0.92
CA SER A 133 -0.13 -19.44 -0.26
C SER A 133 1.34 -19.27 -0.67
N ASN A 134 2.22 -19.31 0.32
CA ASN A 134 3.67 -19.34 0.15
C ASN A 134 4.34 -20.01 1.36
N ASP A 135 5.66 -20.19 1.29
CA ASP A 135 6.46 -20.78 2.38
C ASP A 135 6.24 -20.05 3.73
N ALA A 136 6.05 -18.73 3.69
CA ALA A 136 5.89 -17.88 4.89
C ALA A 136 4.53 -18.04 5.58
N ALA A 137 3.48 -18.31 4.80
CA ALA A 137 2.12 -18.52 5.28
C ALA A 137 1.86 -19.99 5.66
N SER A 138 2.83 -20.89 5.48
CA SER A 138 2.68 -22.32 5.73
C SER A 138 2.24 -22.60 7.17
N GLY A 139 1.17 -23.39 7.32
CA GLY A 139 0.58 -23.73 8.62
C GLY A 139 -0.32 -22.65 9.24
N ARG A 140 -0.53 -21.51 8.56
CA ARG A 140 -1.51 -20.50 8.98
C ARG A 140 -2.83 -20.71 8.24
N SER A 141 -3.94 -20.41 8.91
CA SER A 141 -5.29 -20.45 8.31
C SER A 141 -5.93 -19.08 8.31
N GLY A 142 -6.58 -18.71 7.22
CA GLY A 142 -7.33 -17.46 7.10
C GLY A 142 -6.53 -16.31 6.49
N ARG A 143 -7.13 -15.13 6.49
CA ARG A 143 -6.55 -13.89 5.93
C ARG A 143 -5.37 -13.43 6.79
N THR A 144 -4.38 -12.81 6.18
CA THR A 144 -3.16 -12.35 6.87
C THR A 144 -3.03 -10.84 6.81
N SER A 145 -2.65 -10.20 7.92
CA SER A 145 -2.37 -8.77 7.96
C SER A 145 -1.04 -8.43 7.29
N VAL A 146 -0.92 -7.21 6.78
CA VAL A 146 0.35 -6.65 6.32
C VAL A 146 0.77 -5.48 7.19
N ALA A 147 2.07 -5.34 7.40
CA ALA A 147 2.71 -4.12 7.87
C ALA A 147 2.97 -3.20 6.67
N LEU A 148 2.55 -1.95 6.78
CA LEU A 148 2.85 -0.92 5.80
C LEU A 148 4.22 -0.32 6.09
N PHE A 149 5.09 -0.31 5.08
CA PHE A 149 6.37 0.37 5.14
C PHE A 149 6.42 1.50 4.12
N TYR A 150 7.05 2.61 4.49
CA TYR A 150 7.34 3.72 3.60
C TYR A 150 8.83 4.01 3.56
N LEU A 151 9.40 3.99 2.36
CA LEU A 151 10.76 4.43 2.05
C LEU A 151 10.71 5.78 1.34
N LYS A 152 11.13 6.84 2.03
CA LYS A 152 11.27 8.17 1.45
C LYS A 152 12.41 8.19 0.43
N THR A 153 12.14 8.65 -0.80
CA THR A 153 13.15 8.79 -1.86
C THR A 153 13.45 10.24 -2.21
N ASN A 154 12.55 11.18 -1.89
CA ASN A 154 12.85 12.62 -1.89
C ASN A 154 11.99 13.38 -0.85
N ASP A 155 12.20 14.69 -0.73
CA ASP A 155 11.53 15.53 0.27
C ASP A 155 10.04 15.79 0.02
N GLY A 156 9.54 15.49 -1.17
CA GLY A 156 8.18 15.82 -1.56
C GLY A 156 7.92 17.32 -1.48
N HIS A 157 6.74 17.69 -0.97
CA HIS A 157 6.28 19.07 -0.84
C HIS A 157 5.72 19.32 0.56
N ASP A 158 5.80 20.57 0.99
CA ASP A 158 5.17 21.02 2.22
C ASP A 158 3.65 21.04 2.06
N ARG A 159 2.94 20.44 3.02
CA ARG A 159 1.47 20.42 3.02
C ARG A 159 0.86 20.39 4.42
N PRO A 160 -0.30 21.04 4.63
CA PRO A 160 -1.06 20.88 5.86
C PRO A 160 -1.67 19.48 5.94
N VAL A 161 -1.78 18.97 7.16
CA VAL A 161 -2.40 17.67 7.47
C VAL A 161 -3.48 17.88 8.52
N TYR A 162 -4.72 17.70 8.11
CA TYR A 162 -5.92 17.85 8.93
C TYR A 162 -6.41 16.47 9.39
N ALA A 163 -5.60 15.86 10.26
CA ALA A 163 -5.92 14.54 10.81
C ALA A 163 -7.11 14.62 11.78
N PRO A 164 -7.99 13.60 11.80
CA PRO A 164 -9.05 13.49 12.81
C PRO A 164 -8.47 13.57 14.23
N PRO A 165 -9.13 14.27 15.18
CA PRO A 165 -8.59 14.52 16.51
C PRO A 165 -8.03 13.28 17.22
N ARG A 166 -8.75 12.15 17.16
CA ARG A 166 -8.33 10.87 17.77
C ARG A 166 -7.08 10.26 17.14
N HIS A 167 -6.74 10.60 15.89
CA HIS A 167 -5.63 10.02 15.15
C HIS A 167 -4.44 10.97 15.00
N ARG A 168 -4.53 12.21 15.50
CA ARG A 168 -3.47 13.23 15.34
C ARG A 168 -2.11 12.74 15.83
N ASP A 169 -2.04 12.12 17.00
CA ASP A 169 -0.77 11.62 17.55
C ASP A 169 -0.16 10.50 16.69
N ALA A 170 -0.99 9.57 16.20
CA ALA A 170 -0.54 8.50 15.32
C ALA A 170 -0.03 9.06 13.98
N VAL A 171 -0.80 9.96 13.36
CA VAL A 171 -0.43 10.61 12.09
C VAL A 171 0.84 11.46 12.25
N ALA A 172 0.99 12.20 13.36
CA ALA A 172 2.23 12.93 13.66
C ALA A 172 3.43 11.99 13.80
N GLY A 173 3.23 10.84 14.46
CA GLY A 173 4.24 9.79 14.57
C GLY A 173 4.68 9.28 13.20
N VAL A 174 3.73 8.98 12.31
CA VAL A 174 4.00 8.53 10.93
C VAL A 174 4.76 9.60 10.14
N ILE A 175 4.31 10.85 10.17
CA ILE A 175 4.97 11.98 9.49
C ILE A 175 6.41 12.13 9.96
N ALA A 176 6.63 12.12 11.28
CA ALA A 176 7.95 12.28 11.89
C ALA A 176 8.87 11.10 11.56
N ALA A 177 8.38 9.86 11.70
CA ALA A 177 9.15 8.65 11.41
C ALA A 177 9.55 8.59 9.93
N ALA A 178 8.63 8.88 9.02
CA ALA A 178 8.87 8.86 7.58
C ALA A 178 9.62 10.11 7.08
N GLY A 179 9.82 11.12 7.93
CA GLY A 179 10.47 12.38 7.56
C GLY A 179 9.70 13.14 6.47
N LEU A 180 8.37 13.03 6.46
CA LEU A 180 7.51 13.68 5.47
C LEU A 180 7.40 15.19 5.76
N ARG A 181 7.25 15.99 4.70
CA ARG A 181 6.96 17.44 4.80
C ARG A 181 5.47 17.75 5.02
N GLY A 182 4.78 16.86 5.75
CA GLY A 182 3.44 17.15 6.26
C GLY A 182 3.54 17.87 7.59
N SER A 183 2.69 18.86 7.85
CA SER A 183 2.56 19.48 9.17
C SER A 183 1.13 19.40 9.64
N LEU A 184 0.92 18.90 10.86
CA LEU A 184 -0.41 18.94 11.46
C LEU A 184 -0.90 20.39 11.51
N ALA A 185 -2.10 20.59 11.00
CA ALA A 185 -2.78 21.87 11.02
C ALA A 185 -4.16 21.68 11.64
N ASP A 186 -4.70 22.75 12.18
CA ASP A 186 -6.10 22.81 12.56
C ASP A 186 -6.87 23.32 11.35
N ALA A 187 -8.06 22.75 11.11
CA ALA A 187 -8.98 23.22 10.11
C ALA A 187 -9.18 24.73 10.34
N PRO A 188 -9.05 25.57 9.28
CA PRO A 188 -9.24 27.01 9.42
C PRO A 188 -10.55 27.30 10.16
N GLY A 189 -10.59 28.30 11.04
CA GLY A 189 -11.80 28.59 11.84
C GLY A 189 -13.06 28.96 11.02
N ALA A 190 -12.91 29.19 9.71
CA ALA A 190 -14.00 29.38 8.75
C ALA A 190 -14.44 28.08 8.04
N THR A 191 -13.75 26.96 8.27
CA THR A 191 -14.15 25.63 7.84
C THR A 191 -15.38 25.25 8.65
N VAL A 192 -16.54 25.47 8.05
CA VAL A 192 -17.81 25.01 8.61
C VAL A 192 -17.80 23.48 8.53
N PRO A 193 -18.32 22.77 9.56
CA PRO A 193 -18.60 21.35 9.44
C PRO A 193 -19.30 21.05 8.11
N PRO A 194 -18.94 19.97 7.41
CA PRO A 194 -19.50 19.69 6.10
C PRO A 194 -21.03 19.68 6.16
N THR A 195 -21.69 20.43 5.27
CA THR A 195 -23.16 20.50 5.19
C THR A 195 -23.74 19.80 3.97
N GLY A 196 -22.89 19.45 2.99
CA GLY A 196 -23.26 18.77 1.75
C GLY A 196 -23.03 17.25 1.81
N PRO A 197 -23.37 16.53 0.73
CA PRO A 197 -23.13 15.10 0.63
C PRO A 197 -21.64 14.79 0.43
N SER A 198 -21.25 13.59 0.83
CA SER A 198 -19.89 13.07 0.63
C SER A 198 -19.71 12.56 -0.79
N ASP A 199 -18.56 12.87 -1.39
CA ASP A 199 -18.12 12.27 -2.65
C ASP A 199 -17.16 11.11 -2.35
N LEU A 200 -17.58 9.91 -2.75
CA LEU A 200 -16.89 8.65 -2.47
C LEU A 200 -16.64 7.89 -3.75
N HIS A 201 -15.46 7.30 -3.87
CA HIS A 201 -15.15 6.27 -4.86
C HIS A 201 -14.96 4.94 -4.15
N ALA A 202 -15.71 3.90 -4.55
CA ALA A 202 -15.56 2.55 -4.03
C ALA A 202 -15.01 1.63 -5.12
N GLU A 203 -13.90 0.96 -4.82
CA GLU A 203 -13.27 -0.03 -5.69
C GLU A 203 -13.26 -1.39 -4.99
N VAL A 204 -13.59 -2.45 -5.73
CA VAL A 204 -13.44 -3.82 -5.26
C VAL A 204 -12.16 -4.41 -5.86
N ARG A 205 -11.24 -4.83 -4.99
CA ARG A 205 -10.06 -5.61 -5.38
C ARG A 205 -10.38 -7.09 -5.27
N ALA A 206 -10.76 -7.68 -6.40
CA ALA A 206 -11.23 -9.06 -6.45
C ALA A 206 -10.15 -10.09 -6.09
N ASP A 207 -8.89 -9.82 -6.44
CA ASP A 207 -7.73 -10.63 -6.05
C ASP A 207 -7.49 -10.64 -4.54
N HIS A 208 -7.91 -9.58 -3.84
CA HIS A 208 -7.86 -9.47 -2.39
C HIS A 208 -9.20 -9.82 -1.69
N ASN A 209 -10.33 -9.88 -2.40
CA ASN A 209 -11.68 -9.92 -1.83
C ASN A 209 -11.92 -8.80 -0.77
N ILE A 210 -11.50 -7.57 -1.11
CA ILE A 210 -11.67 -6.37 -0.28
C ILE A 210 -12.36 -5.25 -1.07
N ALA A 211 -12.95 -4.30 -0.34
CA ALA A 211 -13.39 -3.03 -0.89
C ALA A 211 -12.54 -1.90 -0.29
N ILE A 212 -12.16 -0.93 -1.12
CA ILE A 212 -11.53 0.32 -0.69
C ILE A 212 -12.49 1.45 -1.01
N VAL A 213 -12.87 2.22 0.00
CA VAL A 213 -13.71 3.42 -0.14
C VAL A 213 -12.85 4.65 0.03
N THR A 214 -12.52 5.31 -1.07
CA THR A 214 -11.77 6.57 -1.07
C THR A 214 -12.73 7.75 -0.90
N VAL A 215 -12.55 8.51 0.18
CA VAL A 215 -13.31 9.73 0.45
C VAL A 215 -12.66 10.90 -0.29
N LEU A 216 -13.20 11.25 -1.46
CA LEU A 216 -12.71 12.36 -2.28
C LEU A 216 -13.07 13.71 -1.66
N THR A 217 -14.26 13.81 -1.09
CA THR A 217 -14.71 14.98 -0.34
C THR A 217 -15.64 14.53 0.78
N PRO A 218 -15.29 14.76 2.06
CA PRO A 218 -16.16 14.42 3.18
C PRO A 218 -17.34 15.40 3.30
N GLY A 219 -18.54 14.84 3.45
CA GLY A 219 -19.81 15.53 3.68
C GLY A 219 -20.41 15.26 5.06
N ALA A 220 -21.60 15.81 5.32
CA ALA A 220 -22.33 15.64 6.58
C ALA A 220 -22.74 14.18 6.84
N ASP A 221 -22.95 13.46 5.74
CA ASP A 221 -23.46 12.09 5.62
C ASP A 221 -22.34 11.03 5.52
N LEU A 222 -21.06 11.41 5.71
CA LEU A 222 -19.91 10.53 5.47
C LEU A 222 -20.07 9.17 6.15
N VAL A 223 -20.42 9.17 7.43
CA VAL A 223 -20.59 7.94 8.20
C VAL A 223 -21.68 7.06 7.60
N ASP A 224 -22.84 7.62 7.30
CA ASP A 224 -23.96 6.88 6.73
C ASP A 224 -23.60 6.30 5.36
N ARG A 225 -22.90 7.07 4.52
CA ARG A 225 -22.43 6.64 3.21
C ARG A 225 -21.41 5.50 3.30
N VAL A 226 -20.45 5.57 4.23
CA VAL A 226 -19.48 4.48 4.47
C VAL A 226 -20.19 3.22 5.00
N LEU A 227 -21.17 3.38 5.88
CA LEU A 227 -21.97 2.26 6.39
C LEU A 227 -22.82 1.60 5.30
N ASP A 228 -23.35 2.39 4.35
CA ASP A 228 -24.06 1.89 3.18
C ASP A 228 -23.15 1.08 2.26
N GLU A 229 -21.94 1.57 1.97
CA GLU A 229 -20.96 0.81 1.19
C GLU A 229 -20.53 -0.46 1.94
N ARG A 230 -20.30 -0.39 3.26
CA ARG A 230 -19.99 -1.57 4.09
C ARG A 230 -21.07 -2.63 3.96
N ARG A 231 -22.33 -2.26 4.12
CA ARG A 231 -23.47 -3.18 3.98
C ARG A 231 -23.52 -3.75 2.57
N ARG A 232 -23.47 -2.91 1.53
CA ARG A 232 -23.50 -3.36 0.13
C ARG A 232 -22.42 -4.38 -0.17
N HIS A 233 -21.19 -4.12 0.26
CA HIS A 233 -20.04 -4.99 -0.04
C HIS A 233 -20.06 -6.27 0.80
N PHE A 234 -20.42 -6.20 2.08
CA PHE A 234 -20.52 -7.40 2.92
C PHE A 234 -21.67 -8.30 2.47
N ASP A 235 -22.81 -7.74 2.06
CA ASP A 235 -23.91 -8.51 1.46
C ASP A 235 -23.50 -9.19 0.15
N ALA A 236 -22.50 -8.63 -0.56
CA ALA A 236 -21.90 -9.21 -1.75
C ALA A 236 -20.75 -10.20 -1.47
N GLY A 237 -20.43 -10.47 -0.21
CA GLY A 237 -19.39 -11.44 0.19
C GLY A 237 -17.97 -10.87 0.24
N ILE A 238 -17.80 -9.55 0.23
CA ILE A 238 -16.51 -8.90 0.49
C ILE A 238 -16.16 -9.04 1.97
N ASP A 239 -14.94 -9.47 2.28
CA ASP A 239 -14.53 -9.79 3.64
C ASP A 239 -14.09 -8.56 4.46
N VAL A 240 -13.48 -7.58 3.79
CA VAL A 240 -12.84 -6.43 4.45
C VAL A 240 -13.14 -5.15 3.67
N LEU A 241 -13.39 -4.06 4.40
CA LEU A 241 -13.52 -2.72 3.84
C LEU A 241 -12.48 -1.79 4.46
N TYR A 242 -11.72 -1.10 3.61
CA TYR A 242 -10.81 -0.02 4.00
C TYR A 242 -11.39 1.33 3.58
N VAL A 243 -11.04 2.38 4.30
CA VAL A 243 -11.47 3.75 4.01
C VAL A 243 -10.24 4.64 3.92
N ASP A 244 -10.05 5.29 2.77
CA ASP A 244 -8.99 6.27 2.58
C ASP A 244 -9.55 7.68 2.78
N LEU A 245 -8.89 8.47 3.64
CA LEU A 245 -9.26 9.86 3.92
C LEU A 245 -8.21 10.83 3.37
N ALA A 246 -8.65 11.82 2.59
CA ALA A 246 -7.76 12.89 2.14
C ALA A 246 -7.42 13.82 3.31
N LEU A 247 -6.20 13.67 3.87
CA LEU A 247 -5.75 14.48 5.01
C LEU A 247 -5.37 15.92 4.64
N GLU A 248 -5.34 16.28 3.35
CA GLU A 248 -5.15 17.67 2.90
C GLU A 248 -6.46 18.47 2.91
N ASP A 249 -7.60 17.79 3.06
CA ASP A 249 -8.90 18.44 3.19
C ASP A 249 -9.19 18.78 4.66
N PRO A 250 -9.35 20.07 5.02
CA PRO A 250 -9.64 20.47 6.40
C PRO A 250 -10.96 19.91 6.94
N ARG A 251 -11.88 19.48 6.08
CA ARG A 251 -13.13 18.85 6.50
C ARG A 251 -12.92 17.47 7.12
N THR A 252 -11.83 16.78 6.78
CA THR A 252 -11.50 15.45 7.30
C THR A 252 -11.34 15.45 8.81
N GLU A 253 -10.76 16.52 9.37
CA GLU A 253 -10.63 16.69 10.82
C GLU A 253 -12.00 16.63 11.54
N HIS A 254 -13.05 17.22 10.96
CA HIS A 254 -14.35 17.32 11.61
C HIS A 254 -15.19 16.04 11.60
N VAL A 255 -15.00 15.17 10.62
CA VAL A 255 -15.88 14.01 10.44
C VAL A 255 -15.17 12.66 10.54
N GLY A 256 -13.84 12.64 10.40
CA GLY A 256 -13.09 11.38 10.37
C GLY A 256 -13.21 10.58 11.67
N GLU A 257 -13.23 11.23 12.84
CA GLU A 257 -13.33 10.51 14.13
C GLU A 257 -14.68 9.82 14.35
N ARG A 258 -15.72 10.24 13.61
CA ARG A 258 -17.05 9.62 13.67
C ARG A 258 -17.05 8.23 13.02
N LEU A 259 -16.05 7.91 12.19
CA LEU A 259 -15.87 6.59 11.60
C LEU A 259 -15.39 5.57 12.64
N ASP A 260 -14.61 5.99 13.65
CA ASP A 260 -14.23 5.13 14.78
C ASP A 260 -15.46 4.62 15.52
N ASP A 261 -16.42 5.51 15.78
CA ASP A 261 -17.68 5.16 16.46
C ASP A 261 -18.55 4.21 15.61
N ALA A 262 -18.32 4.16 14.29
CA ALA A 262 -18.96 3.25 13.35
C ALA A 262 -18.22 1.89 13.19
N GLY A 263 -17.10 1.71 13.90
CA GLY A 263 -16.28 0.49 13.88
C GLY A 263 -15.19 0.48 12.79
N VAL A 264 -14.84 1.64 12.22
CA VAL A 264 -13.71 1.79 11.30
C VAL A 264 -12.51 2.33 12.07
N SER A 265 -11.44 1.56 12.19
CA SER A 265 -10.26 1.92 12.99
C SER A 265 -9.10 2.41 12.12
N PHE A 266 -8.22 3.23 12.70
CA PHE A 266 -6.97 3.66 12.07
C PHE A 266 -6.10 2.46 11.68
N ALA A 267 -5.55 2.48 10.46
CA ALA A 267 -4.76 1.39 9.89
C ALA A 267 -3.41 1.84 9.30
N GLY A 268 -3.13 3.15 9.30
CA GLY A 268 -1.93 3.76 8.72
C GLY A 268 -2.24 5.09 8.04
#